data_AF-A0A941N912-F1
#
_entry.id   AF-A0A941N912-F1
#
_cell.length_a   1.000
_cell.length_b   1.000
_cell.length_c   1.000
_cell.angle_alpha   90.00
_cell.angle_beta   90.00
_cell.angle_gamma   90.00
#
_symmetry.space_group_name_H-M   'P 1'
#
loop_
_entity.id
_entity.type
_entity.pdbx_description
1 polymer ?
#
loop_
_entity_poly.entity_id
_entity_poly.type
_entity_poly.pdbx_seq_one_letter_code
_entity_poly.pdbx_strand_id
1 'polypeptide(L)'
;MTEYAEGTRRLDKSRSYAQFLDLYNFMAAQALVYLLPAPANCGLQDQVFVANLAFIPSHVEHRETAIISNFTSPPRKGEAQFGRSFFESMGYRVVQSPYRFEGEAELKHLHGNVYIGGYGERSDRAAYEWMSSEFGMKIIPVEERNAHLYHLDCSIFPLSNEETIVATSLFTPEEIREIEKVTGIIDVTEDQAYFGICNSVRVRNLVLNASHLHDLSPGHEHYAGERD
;
A
#
# COMPACT_ATOMS: atom_id res chain seq x y z
N MET A 1 16.84 13.46 -8.72
CA MET A 1 16.16 14.00 -9.91
C MET A 1 15.28 15.17 -9.46
N THR A 2 15.35 16.31 -10.14
CA THR A 2 14.57 17.52 -9.81
C THR A 2 13.09 17.17 -9.79
N GLU A 3 12.32 17.60 -8.77
CA GLU A 3 10.86 17.57 -8.84
C GLU A 3 10.42 18.13 -10.19
N TYR A 4 9.60 17.37 -10.91
CA TYR A 4 9.08 17.82 -12.19
C TYR A 4 8.35 19.14 -12.00
N ALA A 5 8.69 20.14 -12.83
CA ALA A 5 8.08 21.47 -12.74
C ALA A 5 6.55 21.37 -12.78
N GLU A 6 5.87 22.15 -11.93
CA GLU A 6 4.41 22.29 -11.94
C GLU A 6 3.88 22.48 -13.36
N GLY A 7 2.93 21.63 -13.78
CA GLY A 7 2.33 21.66 -15.11
C GLY A 7 2.93 20.71 -16.16
N THR A 8 4.02 20.00 -15.86
CA THR A 8 4.59 19.00 -16.79
C THR A 8 3.90 17.62 -16.72
N ARG A 9 3.25 17.29 -15.60
CA ARG A 9 2.43 16.08 -15.47
C ARG A 9 1.02 16.33 -15.99
N ARG A 10 0.78 15.93 -17.25
CA ARG A 10 -0.56 15.96 -17.84
C ARG A 10 -1.22 14.59 -17.65
N LEU A 11 -2.23 14.53 -16.79
CA LEU A 11 -3.07 13.33 -16.64
C LEU A 11 -3.87 13.09 -17.92
N ASP A 12 -3.65 11.95 -18.58
CA ASP A 12 -4.56 11.45 -19.60
C ASP A 12 -5.74 10.76 -18.93
N LYS A 13 -6.85 11.50 -18.80
CA LYS A 13 -8.07 11.01 -18.16
C LYS A 13 -8.60 9.75 -18.83
N SER A 14 -8.69 9.75 -20.16
CA SER A 14 -9.25 8.62 -20.91
C SER A 14 -8.44 7.36 -20.67
N ARG A 15 -7.11 7.49 -20.70
CA ARG A 15 -6.20 6.39 -20.41
C ARG A 15 -6.31 5.91 -18.96
N SER A 16 -6.35 6.83 -17.99
CA SER A 16 -6.48 6.46 -16.57
C SER A 16 -7.76 5.68 -16.29
N TYR A 17 -8.89 6.05 -16.92
CA TYR A 17 -10.14 5.30 -16.81
C TYR A 17 -10.03 3.93 -17.46
N ALA A 18 -9.41 3.81 -18.63
CA ALA A 18 -9.20 2.52 -19.29
C ALA A 18 -8.38 1.57 -18.41
N GLN A 19 -7.23 2.04 -17.89
CA GLN A 19 -6.37 1.25 -17.00
C GLN A 19 -7.09 0.83 -15.71
N PHE A 20 -7.85 1.74 -15.10
CA PHE A 20 -8.66 1.40 -13.93
C PHE A 20 -9.74 0.36 -14.24
N LEU A 21 -10.44 0.50 -15.37
CA LEU A 21 -11.48 -0.44 -15.79
C LEU A 21 -10.91 -1.82 -16.11
N ASP A 22 -9.73 -1.90 -16.71
CA ASP A 22 -9.05 -3.17 -16.97
C ASP A 22 -8.72 -3.90 -15.66
N LEU A 23 -8.13 -3.18 -14.69
CA LEU A 23 -7.88 -3.72 -13.35
C LEU A 23 -9.19 -4.13 -12.65
N TYR A 24 -10.19 -3.26 -12.65
CA TYR A 24 -11.49 -3.53 -12.04
C TYR A 24 -12.15 -4.77 -12.63
N ASN A 25 -12.22 -4.89 -13.96
CA ASN A 25 -12.83 -6.03 -14.64
C ASN A 25 -12.09 -7.34 -14.29
N PHE A 26 -10.76 -7.32 -14.27
CA PHE A 26 -9.97 -8.47 -13.87
C PHE A 26 -10.24 -8.88 -12.42
N MET A 27 -10.24 -7.92 -11.50
CA MET A 27 -10.47 -8.17 -10.07
C MET A 27 -11.91 -8.65 -9.79
N ALA A 28 -12.90 -8.02 -10.42
CA ALA A 28 -14.32 -8.36 -10.26
C ALA A 28 -14.66 -9.75 -10.81
N ALA A 29 -13.86 -10.29 -11.73
CA ALA A 29 -14.00 -11.67 -12.19
C ALA A 29 -13.53 -12.71 -11.14
N GLN A 30 -12.76 -12.30 -10.13
CA GLN A 30 -12.09 -13.23 -9.19
C GLN A 30 -12.47 -13.02 -7.73
N ALA A 31 -12.95 -11.82 -7.38
CA ALA A 31 -13.29 -11.39 -6.04
C ALA A 31 -14.52 -10.46 -6.04
N LEU A 32 -15.13 -10.28 -4.87
CA LEU A 32 -16.10 -9.21 -4.66
C LEU A 32 -15.35 -7.88 -4.58
N VAL A 33 -15.66 -6.98 -5.50
CA VAL A 33 -15.08 -5.63 -5.55
C VAL A 33 -16.15 -4.63 -5.16
N TYR A 34 -15.90 -3.89 -4.09
CA TYR A 34 -16.74 -2.76 -3.71
C TYR A 34 -16.06 -1.45 -4.15
N LEU A 35 -16.85 -0.57 -4.75
CA LEU A 35 -16.39 0.76 -5.12
C LEU A 35 -16.71 1.75 -4.01
N LEU A 36 -15.68 2.44 -3.53
CA LEU A 36 -15.84 3.55 -2.58
C LEU A 36 -16.49 4.74 -3.31
N PRO A 37 -17.69 5.19 -2.90
CA PRO A 37 -18.32 6.33 -3.54
C PRO A 37 -17.57 7.62 -3.20
N ALA A 38 -16.91 8.23 -4.19
CA ALA A 38 -16.31 9.54 -4.08
C ALA A 38 -17.18 10.58 -4.82
N PRO A 39 -17.65 11.65 -4.16
CA PRO A 39 -18.42 12.70 -4.82
C PRO A 39 -17.63 13.34 -5.96
N ALA A 40 -18.31 13.62 -7.07
CA ALA A 40 -17.73 14.45 -8.12
C ALA A 40 -17.29 15.80 -7.52
N ASN A 41 -16.09 16.26 -7.86
CA ASN A 41 -15.49 17.51 -7.37
C ASN A 41 -15.21 17.57 -5.86
N CYS A 42 -15.03 16.43 -5.17
CA CYS A 42 -14.61 16.43 -3.76
C CYS A 42 -13.21 17.01 -3.52
N GLY A 43 -12.41 17.21 -4.57
CA GLY A 43 -11.04 17.75 -4.46
C GLY A 43 -10.01 16.75 -3.93
N LEU A 44 -10.42 15.52 -3.62
CA LEU A 44 -9.57 14.45 -3.11
C LEU A 44 -9.04 13.60 -4.27
N GLN A 45 -8.01 14.10 -4.95
CA GLN A 45 -7.43 13.42 -6.12
C GLN A 45 -6.83 12.04 -5.79
N ASP A 46 -6.32 11.86 -4.57
CA ASP A 46 -5.62 10.64 -4.13
C ASP A 46 -6.57 9.59 -3.52
N GLN A 47 -7.88 9.87 -3.49
CA GLN A 47 -8.92 8.96 -2.98
C GLN A 47 -8.97 7.61 -3.72
N VAL A 48 -8.42 7.54 -4.93
CA VAL A 48 -8.29 6.31 -5.72
C VAL A 48 -7.31 5.31 -5.10
N PHE A 49 -6.36 5.76 -4.27
CA PHE A 49 -5.38 4.92 -3.58
C PHE A 49 -5.97 4.38 -2.27
N VAL A 50 -6.96 3.51 -2.40
CA VAL A 50 -7.72 2.96 -1.25
C VAL A 50 -6.90 2.10 -0.30
N ALA A 51 -5.72 1.62 -0.72
CA ALA A 51 -4.76 0.94 0.17
C ALA A 51 -4.38 1.81 1.37
N ASN A 52 -4.31 3.14 1.16
CA ASN A 52 -3.98 4.04 2.26
C ASN A 52 -5.16 4.36 3.18
N LEU A 53 -6.38 3.96 2.86
CA LEU A 53 -7.59 4.45 3.53
C LEU A 53 -7.83 3.77 4.88
N ALA A 54 -7.58 2.47 4.92
CA ALA A 54 -7.85 1.64 6.07
C ALA A 54 -6.99 0.38 6.07
N PHE A 55 -6.92 -0.25 7.23
CA PHE A 55 -6.44 -1.60 7.40
C PHE A 55 -7.53 -2.47 8.04
N ILE A 56 -7.72 -3.69 7.54
CA ILE A 56 -8.71 -4.64 8.05
C ILE A 56 -7.97 -5.84 8.67
N PRO A 57 -7.85 -5.91 10.01
CA PRO A 57 -7.15 -7.01 10.66
C PRO A 57 -7.94 -8.33 10.56
N SER A 58 -7.47 -9.23 9.70
CA SER A 58 -8.11 -10.52 9.45
C SER A 58 -8.06 -11.49 10.64
N HIS A 59 -7.13 -11.30 11.59
CA HIS A 59 -6.96 -12.18 12.75
C HIS A 59 -7.88 -11.85 13.93
N VAL A 60 -8.55 -10.70 13.92
CA VAL A 60 -9.44 -10.31 15.02
C VAL A 60 -10.78 -11.01 14.83
N GLU A 61 -10.92 -12.18 15.45
CA GLU A 61 -12.15 -12.96 15.41
C GLU A 61 -13.37 -12.16 15.89
N HIS A 62 -14.51 -12.36 15.22
CA HIS A 62 -15.82 -11.79 15.58
C HIS A 62 -15.91 -10.26 15.60
N ARG A 63 -14.90 -9.54 15.08
CA ARG A 63 -14.98 -8.10 14.90
C ARG A 63 -14.57 -7.74 13.48
N GLU A 64 -15.56 -7.45 12.64
CA GLU A 64 -15.41 -6.69 11.40
C GLU A 64 -14.92 -5.28 11.75
N THR A 65 -13.65 -5.14 12.16
CA THR A 65 -13.06 -3.84 12.52
C THR A 65 -12.34 -3.29 11.29
N ALA A 66 -12.59 -2.03 10.97
CA ALA A 66 -11.77 -1.28 10.02
C ALA A 66 -10.97 -0.23 10.81
N ILE A 67 -9.64 -0.31 10.71
CA ILE A 67 -8.73 0.69 11.27
C ILE A 67 -8.52 1.77 10.21
N ILE A 68 -9.17 2.91 10.38
CA ILE A 68 -9.10 4.03 9.44
C ILE A 68 -7.85 4.86 9.67
N SER A 69 -7.27 5.29 8.56
CA SER A 69 -6.09 6.13 8.51
C SER A 69 -6.29 7.50 9.17
N ASN A 70 -5.18 8.05 9.64
CA ASN A 70 -5.09 9.39 10.18
C ASN A 70 -4.11 10.18 9.32
N PHE A 71 -4.61 10.64 8.18
CA PHE A 71 -3.86 11.43 7.21
C PHE A 71 -3.46 12.78 7.79
N THR A 72 -2.17 13.12 7.73
CA THR A 72 -1.68 14.45 8.10
C THR A 72 -1.42 15.35 6.90
N SER A 73 -1.23 14.77 5.71
CA SER A 73 -1.05 15.51 4.47
C SER A 73 -2.31 16.31 4.12
N PRO A 74 -2.23 17.65 3.95
CA PRO A 74 -3.38 18.50 3.64
C PRO A 74 -4.32 18.00 2.54
N PRO A 75 -3.85 17.53 1.35
CA PRO A 75 -4.74 17.04 0.30
C PRO A 75 -5.53 15.78 0.67
N ARG A 76 -5.08 15.00 1.66
CA ARG A 76 -5.66 13.69 2.00
C ARG A 76 -6.52 13.68 3.27
N LYS A 77 -6.52 14.75 4.05
CA LYS A 77 -7.24 14.83 5.35
C LYS A 77 -8.72 14.48 5.25
N GLY A 78 -9.37 14.79 4.12
CA GLY A 78 -10.78 14.49 3.89
C GLY A 78 -11.09 13.02 3.58
N GLU A 79 -10.09 12.22 3.17
CA GLU A 79 -10.32 10.86 2.67
C GLU A 79 -10.85 9.91 3.75
N ALA A 80 -10.35 10.05 4.98
CA ALA A 80 -10.71 9.20 6.11
C ALA A 80 -12.22 9.21 6.42
N GLN A 81 -12.92 10.33 6.18
CA GLN A 81 -14.36 10.43 6.41
C GLN A 81 -15.18 9.56 5.44
N PHE A 82 -14.74 9.47 4.19
CA PHE A 82 -15.38 8.61 3.18
C PHE A 82 -15.18 7.14 3.54
N GLY A 83 -13.96 6.75 3.91
CA GLY A 83 -13.67 5.40 4.41
C GLY A 83 -14.54 5.06 5.60
N ARG A 84 -14.60 5.93 6.61
CA ARG A 84 -15.45 5.70 7.81
C ARG A 84 -16.90 5.42 7.43
N SER A 85 -17.51 6.32 6.66
CA SER A 85 -18.93 6.21 6.29
C SER A 85 -19.19 4.93 5.49
N PHE A 86 -18.25 4.58 4.60
CA PHE A 86 -18.35 3.38 3.78
C PHE A 86 -18.29 2.11 4.63
N PHE A 87 -17.26 1.95 5.47
CA PHE A 87 -17.10 0.77 6.32
C PHE A 87 -18.23 0.64 7.35
N GLU A 88 -18.69 1.74 7.97
CA GLU A 88 -19.85 1.74 8.87
C GLU A 88 -21.12 1.25 8.15
N SER A 89 -21.36 1.67 6.90
CA SER A 89 -22.51 1.21 6.12
C SER A 89 -22.44 -0.26 5.73
N MET A 90 -21.22 -0.82 5.68
CA MET A 90 -20.95 -2.25 5.48
C MET A 90 -21.03 -3.07 6.78
N GLY A 91 -21.34 -2.46 7.93
CA GLY A 91 -21.46 -3.12 9.22
C GLY A 91 -20.18 -3.17 10.06
N TYR A 92 -19.08 -2.60 9.58
CA TYR A 92 -17.81 -2.64 10.30
C TYR A 92 -17.82 -1.70 11.52
N ARG A 93 -17.18 -2.15 12.60
CA ARG A 93 -16.73 -1.28 13.68
C ARG A 93 -15.55 -0.44 13.19
N VAL A 94 -15.76 0.85 12.99
CA VAL A 94 -14.70 1.74 12.52
C VAL A 94 -13.96 2.39 13.70
N VAL A 95 -12.66 2.12 13.78
CA VAL A 95 -11.72 2.73 14.73
C VAL A 95 -10.72 3.54 13.94
N GLN A 96 -10.49 4.80 14.32
CA GLN A 96 -9.45 5.60 13.67
C GLN A 96 -8.15 5.51 14.48
N SER A 97 -7.01 5.41 13.81
CA SER A 97 -5.71 5.46 14.48
C SER A 97 -5.54 6.80 15.21
N PRO A 98 -5.17 6.81 16.51
CA PRO A 98 -4.88 8.05 17.23
C PRO A 98 -3.54 8.69 16.81
N TYR A 99 -2.70 7.95 16.10
CA TYR A 99 -1.40 8.37 15.57
C TYR A 99 -1.43 8.45 14.04
N ARG A 100 -0.43 9.08 13.44
CA ARG A 100 -0.30 9.13 11.97
C ARG A 100 -0.18 7.72 11.43
N PHE A 101 -1.02 7.41 10.45
CA PHE A 101 -1.11 6.09 9.86
C PHE A 101 -1.80 6.19 8.51
N GLU A 102 -1.22 5.61 7.46
CA GLU A 102 -1.79 5.57 6.12
C GLU A 102 -2.12 4.14 5.66
N GLY A 103 -2.81 3.37 6.51
CA GLY A 103 -3.58 2.18 6.09
C GLY A 103 -2.75 0.93 5.76
N GLU A 104 -3.31 0.06 4.92
CA GLU A 104 -2.66 -1.17 4.45
C GLU A 104 -1.38 -0.89 3.66
N ALA A 105 -1.28 0.28 3.02
CA ALA A 105 -0.04 0.71 2.38
C ALA A 105 1.15 0.74 3.36
N GLU A 106 0.88 0.87 4.65
CA GLU A 106 1.86 1.02 5.73
C GLU A 106 1.90 -0.17 6.69
N LEU A 107 1.02 -1.16 6.50
CA LEU A 107 0.93 -2.31 7.39
C LEU A 107 0.61 -3.56 6.58
N LYS A 108 1.65 -4.35 6.32
CA LYS A 108 1.59 -5.55 5.49
C LYS A 108 1.37 -6.80 6.35
N HIS A 109 0.28 -7.51 6.07
CA HIS A 109 -0.04 -8.78 6.72
C HIS A 109 0.82 -9.91 6.18
N LEU A 110 1.47 -10.66 7.06
CA LEU A 110 2.24 -11.85 6.68
C LEU A 110 1.40 -13.11 6.87
N HIS A 111 1.06 -13.41 8.13
CA HIS A 111 0.27 -14.58 8.53
C HIS A 111 -0.23 -14.40 9.95
N GLY A 112 -1.33 -15.08 10.31
CA GLY A 112 -1.91 -14.99 11.65
C GLY A 112 -2.08 -13.54 12.10
N ASN A 113 -1.48 -13.18 13.23
CA ASN A 113 -1.42 -11.81 13.76
C ASN A 113 -0.06 -11.12 13.56
N VAL A 114 0.74 -11.53 12.58
CA VAL A 114 2.09 -11.02 12.30
C VAL A 114 2.09 -10.06 11.11
N TYR A 115 2.76 -8.92 11.27
CA TYR A 115 2.78 -7.82 10.32
C TYR A 115 4.17 -7.20 10.19
N ILE A 116 4.41 -6.53 9.07
CA ILE A 116 5.49 -5.55 8.91
C ILE A 116 4.84 -4.17 8.83
N GLY A 117 5.38 -3.19 9.56
CA GLY A 117 4.87 -1.81 9.59
C GLY A 117 5.95 -0.78 9.27
N GLY A 118 5.72 0.07 8.27
CA GLY A 118 6.62 1.13 7.84
C GLY A 118 6.40 2.43 8.61
N TYR A 119 7.45 3.00 9.20
CA TYR A 119 7.34 4.28 9.88
C TYR A 119 8.38 5.30 9.42
N GLY A 120 8.04 6.57 9.58
CA GLY A 120 8.90 7.68 9.21
C GLY A 120 8.08 8.84 8.65
N GLU A 121 8.02 8.91 7.31
CA GLU A 121 7.38 10.04 6.62
C GLU A 121 5.86 10.05 6.80
N ARG A 122 5.18 8.90 6.70
CA ARG A 122 3.72 8.83 6.60
C ARG A 122 3.03 8.23 7.82
N SER A 123 3.66 7.26 8.48
CA SER A 123 3.13 6.63 9.69
C SER A 123 4.06 6.75 10.89
N ASP A 124 3.48 6.85 12.09
CA ASP A 124 4.22 6.90 13.34
C ASP A 124 4.42 5.49 13.88
N ARG A 125 5.61 5.20 14.43
CA ARG A 125 5.87 3.95 15.16
C ARG A 125 4.88 3.70 16.31
N ALA A 126 4.40 4.78 16.94
CA ALA A 126 3.40 4.71 18.02
C ALA A 126 2.05 4.14 17.56
N ALA A 127 1.70 4.25 16.27
CA ALA A 127 0.52 3.60 15.70
C ALA A 127 0.61 2.07 15.89
N TYR A 128 1.80 1.49 15.70
CA TYR A 128 2.02 0.05 15.82
C TYR A 128 2.02 -0.43 17.26
N GLU A 129 2.54 0.36 18.20
CA GLU A 129 2.44 0.07 19.63
C GLU A 129 0.98 0.02 20.08
N TRP A 130 0.19 1.01 19.65
CA TRP A 130 -1.25 1.05 19.89
C TRP A 130 -1.98 -0.14 19.27
N MET A 131 -1.69 -0.46 18.01
CA MET A 131 -2.32 -1.61 17.34
C MET A 131 -1.95 -2.95 17.98
N SER A 132 -0.71 -3.07 18.46
CA SER A 132 -0.24 -4.25 19.19
C SER A 132 -1.03 -4.42 20.51
N SER A 133 -1.27 -3.33 21.23
CA SER A 133 -2.05 -3.32 22.48
C SER A 133 -3.55 -3.58 22.25
N GLU A 134 -4.17 -2.86 21.31
CA GLU A 134 -5.62 -2.90 21.11
C GLU A 134 -6.12 -4.11 20.32
N PHE A 135 -5.30 -4.61 19.39
CA PHE A 135 -5.69 -5.68 18.45
C PHE A 135 -4.80 -6.92 18.55
N GLY A 136 -3.85 -6.95 19.48
CA GLY A 136 -2.95 -8.10 19.66
C GLY A 136 -2.07 -8.37 18.44
N MET A 137 -1.73 -7.34 17.67
CA MET A 137 -0.84 -7.47 16.50
C MET A 137 0.62 -7.66 16.95
N LYS A 138 1.37 -8.47 16.19
CA LYS A 138 2.82 -8.61 16.30
C LYS A 138 3.45 -7.91 15.10
N ILE A 139 3.82 -6.65 15.29
CA ILE A 139 4.29 -5.79 14.21
C ILE A 139 5.81 -5.70 14.28
N ILE A 140 6.49 -5.97 13.18
CA ILE A 140 7.90 -5.69 12.97
C ILE A 140 8.00 -4.27 12.38
N PRO A 141 8.41 -3.27 13.17
CA PRO A 141 8.53 -1.92 12.67
C PRO A 141 9.82 -1.76 11.86
N VAL A 142 9.71 -1.16 10.67
CA VAL A 142 10.85 -0.82 9.79
C VAL A 142 10.82 0.66 9.46
N GLU A 143 11.97 1.33 9.49
CA GLU A 143 12.05 2.76 9.21
C GLU A 143 12.23 3.03 7.71
N GLU A 144 11.34 3.83 7.14
CA GLU A 144 11.37 4.26 5.75
C GLU A 144 12.25 5.50 5.59
N ARG A 145 13.44 5.29 5.01
CA ARG A 145 14.47 6.33 4.89
C ARG A 145 14.59 6.91 3.48
N ASN A 146 13.90 6.31 2.51
CA ASN A 146 13.97 6.71 1.11
C ASN A 146 12.91 7.76 0.78
N ALA A 147 13.32 8.91 0.23
CA ALA A 147 12.40 10.00 -0.09
C ALA A 147 11.46 9.68 -1.28
N HIS A 148 11.78 8.69 -2.10
CA HIS A 148 11.01 8.30 -3.28
C HIS A 148 10.07 7.12 -3.04
N LEU A 149 10.46 6.18 -2.17
CA LEU A 149 9.65 5.02 -1.76
C LEU A 149 9.16 5.24 -0.32
N TYR A 150 8.21 6.17 -0.19
CA TYR A 150 7.77 6.73 1.11
C TYR A 150 6.56 6.02 1.74
N HIS A 151 6.12 4.91 1.15
CA HIS A 151 5.16 3.97 1.72
C HIS A 151 5.74 2.56 1.71
N LEU A 152 5.40 1.77 2.73
CA LEU A 152 5.91 0.41 2.89
C LEU A 152 5.58 -0.48 1.68
N ASP A 153 4.40 -0.30 1.08
CA ASP A 153 3.95 -1.03 -0.11
C ASP A 153 4.75 -0.78 -1.39
N CYS A 154 5.66 0.19 -1.37
CA CYS A 154 6.60 0.44 -2.45
C CYS A 154 7.90 -0.35 -2.29
N SER A 155 8.13 -0.97 -1.14
CA SER A 155 9.38 -1.67 -0.81
C SER A 155 9.21 -3.08 -0.27
N ILE A 156 8.01 -3.43 0.23
CA ILE A 156 7.68 -4.74 0.80
C ILE A 156 6.34 -5.26 0.28
N PHE A 157 6.34 -6.51 -0.20
CA PHE A 157 5.15 -7.19 -0.68
C PHE A 157 5.09 -8.65 -0.19
N PRO A 158 4.16 -8.98 0.73
CA PRO A 158 3.92 -10.36 1.12
C PRO A 158 3.36 -11.18 -0.05
N LEU A 159 4.15 -12.13 -0.55
CA LEU A 159 3.78 -12.97 -1.70
C LEU A 159 2.93 -14.18 -1.26
N SER A 160 3.32 -14.78 -0.13
CA SER A 160 2.63 -15.91 0.49
C SER A 160 2.69 -15.78 2.02
N ASN A 161 2.26 -16.81 2.73
CA ASN A 161 2.42 -16.84 4.19
C ASN A 161 3.87 -17.16 4.58
N GLU A 162 4.70 -17.56 3.62
CA GLU A 162 6.05 -18.08 3.80
C GLU A 162 7.12 -17.19 3.16
N GLU A 163 6.77 -16.42 2.13
CA GLU A 163 7.70 -15.62 1.34
C GLU A 163 7.20 -14.18 1.17
N THR A 164 8.13 -13.23 1.30
CA THR A 164 7.88 -11.79 1.15
C THR A 164 8.94 -11.21 0.22
N ILE A 165 8.50 -10.45 -0.78
CA ILE A 165 9.39 -9.66 -1.65
C ILE A 165 9.81 -8.42 -0.88
N VAL A 166 11.12 -8.17 -0.78
CA VAL A 166 11.68 -7.06 0.00
C VAL A 166 12.81 -6.40 -0.77
N ALA A 167 12.76 -5.08 -0.92
CA ALA A 167 13.88 -4.28 -1.39
C ALA A 167 14.91 -4.11 -0.25
N THR A 168 15.74 -5.13 -0.02
CA THR A 168 16.50 -5.24 1.24
C THR A 168 17.50 -4.11 1.45
N SER A 169 18.02 -3.51 0.36
CA SER A 169 18.94 -2.38 0.41
C SER A 169 18.37 -1.11 1.03
N LEU A 170 17.03 -1.02 1.18
CA LEU A 170 16.35 0.13 1.79
C LEU A 170 16.28 0.06 3.32
N PHE A 171 16.63 -1.09 3.91
CA PHE A 171 16.52 -1.34 5.34
C PHE A 171 17.86 -1.70 5.96
N THR A 172 17.98 -1.54 7.27
CA THR A 172 19.19 -1.91 8.00
C THR A 172 19.34 -3.44 8.07
N PRO A 173 20.58 -3.96 8.19
CA PRO A 173 20.79 -5.39 8.41
C PRO A 173 20.05 -5.93 9.63
N GLU A 174 19.86 -5.12 10.67
CA GLU A 174 19.08 -5.46 11.86
C GLU A 174 17.60 -5.65 11.53
N GLU A 175 17.00 -4.72 10.78
CA GLU A 175 15.59 -4.81 10.33
C GLU A 175 15.37 -6.04 9.46
N ILE A 176 16.27 -6.31 8.51
CA ILE A 176 16.21 -7.51 7.65
C ILE A 176 16.25 -8.79 8.49
N ARG A 177 17.15 -8.88 9.48
CA ARG A 177 17.22 -10.04 10.37
C ARG A 177 15.95 -10.25 11.20
N GLU A 178 15.19 -9.21 11.52
CA GLU A 178 13.89 -9.37 12.19
C GLU A 178 12.83 -9.91 11.23
N ILE A 179 12.81 -9.45 9.97
CA ILE A 179 11.90 -9.96 8.94
C ILE A 179 12.19 -11.45 8.66
N GLU A 180 13.46 -11.83 8.51
CA GLU A 180 13.88 -13.22 8.25
C GLU A 180 13.42 -14.23 9.32
N LYS A 181 13.14 -13.77 10.55
CA LYS A 181 12.63 -14.63 11.62
C LYS A 181 11.17 -15.07 11.40
N VAL A 182 10.41 -14.35 10.58
CA VAL A 182 8.97 -14.55 10.43
C VAL A 182 8.52 -14.89 9.01
N THR A 183 9.35 -14.64 8.00
CA THR A 183 9.10 -14.95 6.58
C THR A 183 10.41 -15.17 5.86
N GLY A 184 10.41 -16.00 4.82
CA GLY A 184 11.47 -16.01 3.80
C GLY A 184 11.46 -14.69 3.02
N ILE A 185 12.64 -14.25 2.58
CA ILE A 185 12.82 -13.03 1.81
C ILE A 185 13.19 -13.37 0.37
N ILE A 186 12.43 -12.81 -0.57
CA ILE A 186 12.78 -12.72 -1.98
C ILE A 186 13.35 -11.32 -2.18
N ASP A 187 14.66 -11.22 -2.30
CA ASP A 187 15.36 -9.94 -2.45
C ASP A 187 15.11 -9.34 -3.85
N VAL A 188 14.82 -8.04 -3.89
CA VAL A 188 14.73 -7.24 -5.11
C VAL A 188 15.59 -5.99 -4.99
N THR A 189 16.05 -5.47 -6.12
CA THR A 189 16.84 -4.24 -6.13
C THR A 189 15.96 -3.02 -5.86
N GLU A 190 16.59 -1.91 -5.45
CA GLU A 190 15.90 -0.61 -5.35
C GLU A 190 15.30 -0.18 -6.70
N ASP A 191 15.97 -0.47 -7.82
CA ASP A 191 15.44 -0.18 -9.16
C ASP A 191 14.17 -0.99 -9.45
N GLN A 192 14.14 -2.29 -9.13
CA GLN A 192 12.94 -3.12 -9.29
C GLN A 192 11.79 -2.64 -8.41
N ALA A 193 12.09 -2.22 -7.18
CA ALA A 193 11.11 -1.59 -6.30
C ALA A 193 10.59 -0.27 -6.88
N TYR A 194 11.46 0.52 -7.50
CA TYR A 194 11.10 1.76 -8.20
C TYR A 194 10.21 1.53 -9.43
N PHE A 195 10.42 0.43 -10.16
CA PHE A 195 9.50 -0.02 -11.22
C PHE A 195 8.18 -0.61 -10.68
N GLY A 196 8.08 -0.76 -9.36
CA GLY A 196 6.83 -1.04 -8.67
C GLY A 196 6.59 -2.51 -8.37
N ILE A 197 7.59 -3.39 -8.44
CA ILE A 197 7.38 -4.85 -8.19
C ILE A 197 6.74 -5.11 -6.82
N CYS A 198 7.05 -4.30 -5.81
CA CYS A 198 6.47 -4.39 -4.47
C CYS A 198 5.05 -3.80 -4.39
N ASN A 199 4.66 -2.90 -5.30
CA ASN A 199 3.30 -2.36 -5.37
C ASN A 199 2.38 -3.28 -6.20
N SER A 200 2.38 -4.56 -5.82
CA SER A 200 1.63 -5.61 -6.49
C SER A 200 0.36 -5.98 -5.74
N VAL A 201 -0.60 -6.58 -6.44
CA VAL A 201 -1.81 -7.14 -5.85
C VAL A 201 -1.83 -8.64 -6.06
N ARG A 202 -1.98 -9.40 -4.97
CA ARG A 202 -2.19 -10.84 -5.04
C ARG A 202 -3.68 -11.15 -5.05
N VAL A 203 -4.13 -11.92 -6.04
CA VAL A 203 -5.47 -12.49 -6.08
C VAL A 203 -5.37 -13.98 -6.40
N ARG A 204 -5.76 -14.82 -5.44
CA ARG A 204 -5.61 -16.29 -5.53
C ARG A 204 -4.15 -16.67 -5.78
N ASN A 205 -3.86 -17.29 -6.93
CA ASN A 205 -2.53 -17.70 -7.39
C ASN A 205 -1.93 -16.76 -8.44
N LEU A 206 -2.49 -15.55 -8.59
CA LEU A 206 -2.05 -14.55 -9.55
C LEU A 206 -1.48 -13.35 -8.80
N VAL A 207 -0.40 -12.80 -9.34
CA VAL A 207 0.18 -11.52 -8.93
C VAL A 207 -0.02 -10.55 -10.08
N LEU A 208 -0.65 -9.42 -9.77
CA LEU A 208 -0.86 -8.31 -10.67
C LEU A 208 0.16 -7.23 -10.33
N ASN A 209 0.92 -6.81 -11.32
CA ASN A 209 1.83 -5.69 -11.22
C ASN A 209 1.60 -4.75 -12.40
N ALA A 210 1.64 -3.45 -12.14
CA ALA A 210 1.53 -2.48 -13.22
C ALA A 210 2.84 -2.44 -13.98
N SER A 211 2.76 -2.31 -15.31
CA SER A 211 3.94 -2.02 -16.12
C SER A 211 3.58 -0.99 -17.18
N HIS A 212 4.52 -0.09 -17.45
CA HIS A 212 4.45 0.89 -18.53
C HIS A 212 5.39 0.53 -19.69
N LEU A 213 5.92 -0.71 -19.72
CA LEU A 213 6.81 -1.20 -20.78
C LEU A 213 6.27 -0.94 -22.19
N HIS A 214 4.96 -1.09 -22.38
CA HIS A 214 4.30 -0.86 -23.67
C HIS A 214 4.27 0.62 -24.12
N ASP A 215 4.50 1.56 -23.21
CA ASP A 215 4.63 2.99 -23.51
C ASP A 215 6.06 3.42 -23.79
N LEU A 216 7.02 2.59 -23.36
CA LEU A 216 8.42 2.88 -23.53
C LEU A 216 8.86 2.41 -24.92
N SER A 217 9.51 3.31 -25.66
CA SER A 217 10.25 2.88 -26.84
C SER A 217 11.45 2.02 -26.41
N PRO A 218 11.89 1.02 -27.19
CA PRO A 218 13.03 0.17 -26.83
C PRO A 218 14.35 0.91 -26.53
N GLY A 219 14.49 2.17 -26.96
CA GLY A 219 15.64 3.02 -26.68
C GLY A 219 15.48 3.94 -25.46
N HIS A 220 14.35 3.87 -24.74
CA HIS A 220 14.12 4.68 -23.54
C HIS A 220 15.01 4.20 -22.39
N GLU A 221 15.52 5.12 -21.57
CA GLU A 221 16.48 4.81 -20.50
C GLU A 221 15.94 3.80 -19.46
N HIS A 222 14.62 3.83 -19.23
CA HIS A 222 13.93 2.91 -18.33
C HIS A 222 13.43 1.61 -18.98
N TYR A 223 13.53 1.46 -20.31
CA TYR A 223 12.95 0.28 -21.00
C TYR A 223 13.57 -1.03 -20.55
N ALA A 224 14.90 -1.06 -20.37
CA ALA A 224 15.60 -2.26 -19.95
C ALA A 224 15.19 -2.68 -18.52
N GLY A 225 15.14 -1.72 -17.59
CA GLY A 225 14.76 -1.98 -16.20
C GLY A 225 13.30 -2.38 -16.03
N GLU A 226 12.39 -1.79 -16.81
CA GLU A 226 10.96 -2.13 -16.78
C GLU A 226 10.66 -3.52 -17.38
N ARG A 227 11.56 -4.03 -18.23
CA ARG A 227 11.42 -5.34 -18.89
C ARG A 227 11.91 -6.50 -18.01
N ASP A 228 12.94 -6.25 -17.21
CA ASP A 228 13.73 -7.26 -16.51
C ASP A 228 13.19 -7.56 -15.09
#